data_AF-A0A2E8JYN9-F1
#
_entry.id   AF-A0A2E8JYN9-F1
#
_cell.length_a   1.000
_cell.length_b   1.000
_cell.length_c   1.000
_cell.angle_alpha   90.00
_cell.angle_beta   90.00
_cell.angle_gamma   90.00
#
_symmetry.space_group_name_H-M   'P 1'
#
loop_
_entity.id
_entity.type
_entity.pdbx_description
1 polymer ?
#
loop_
_entity_poly.entity_id
_entity_poly.type
_entity_poly.pdbx_seq_one_letter_code
_entity_poly.pdbx_strand_id
1 'polypeptide(L)'
;EAHGNRVIEADRVLIACGTVAASPPTGPSDGQRILTSDDITRLEELPSSLAVVGGGVIGVEYASIFATAGVQVTLIDRRERLLDFVDREIVDELMHQMRNFDVTFRLGEAVARVELFEDGNRSEVDLELESGKRIVSEAVLFSIGRKPVTDSLNLGNAGVETDAKGRIPVDDSFQTNVAGIYAAGDVIGFPALAATSSEQGRIAACRMFEHDVSDFDRVYPYGIYAIPEISMCGETEEQLTQDRVPYEIGVARYRETARGQIMGDDTGMLKMIFHRETRKLLGVHCIGTHATELIHIGQAVIALDGGLDYFLNAVFNYPTLAEVYKIAAHNAANRLRHVRPPRSTGPKPGGDPVLTAEVPDNDDPRPLPATRLSERIETTG
;
A
#
# COMPACT_ATOMS: atom_id res chain seq x y z
N GLU A 1 -43.76 8.46 -18.92
CA GLU A 1 -43.19 9.46 -17.99
C GLU A 1 -42.64 10.60 -18.83
N ALA A 2 -42.87 11.86 -18.45
CA ALA A 2 -42.41 13.01 -19.25
C ALA A 2 -40.94 13.27 -18.98
N HIS A 3 -40.06 12.80 -19.85
CA HIS A 3 -38.66 13.23 -19.85
C HIS A 3 -38.59 14.67 -20.37
N GLY A 4 -38.46 15.64 -19.46
CA GLY A 4 -38.19 17.02 -19.82
C GLY A 4 -36.70 17.19 -20.14
N ASN A 5 -36.39 17.83 -21.26
CA ASN A 5 -35.02 18.24 -21.59
C ASN A 5 -34.80 19.69 -21.13
N ARG A 6 -33.67 19.95 -20.47
CA ARG A 6 -33.23 21.30 -20.08
C ARG A 6 -31.82 21.53 -20.59
N VAL A 7 -31.60 22.65 -21.27
CA VAL A 7 -30.26 23.11 -21.67
C VAL A 7 -29.68 23.95 -20.54
N ILE A 8 -28.42 23.69 -20.19
CA ILE A 8 -27.64 24.45 -19.20
C ILE A 8 -26.39 24.95 -19.92
N GLU A 9 -26.13 26.26 -19.81
CA GLU A 9 -24.92 26.91 -20.32
C GLU A 9 -24.03 27.27 -19.12
N ALA A 10 -22.73 27.02 -19.25
CA ALA A 10 -21.74 27.31 -18.20
C ALA A 10 -20.37 27.59 -18.82
N ASP A 11 -19.61 28.52 -18.23
CA ASP A 11 -18.24 28.83 -18.64
C ASP A 11 -17.23 27.74 -18.22
N ARG A 12 -17.60 26.95 -17.21
CA ARG A 12 -16.77 25.91 -16.59
C ARG A 12 -17.62 24.69 -16.26
N VAL A 13 -17.10 23.50 -16.52
CA VAL A 13 -17.78 22.21 -16.27
C VAL A 13 -16.83 21.27 -15.54
N LEU A 14 -17.28 20.62 -14.46
CA LEU A 14 -16.54 19.56 -13.77
C LEU A 14 -17.28 18.23 -13.96
N ILE A 15 -16.60 17.25 -14.55
CA ILE A 15 -17.10 15.89 -14.76
C ILE A 15 -16.68 15.02 -13.57
N ALA A 16 -17.66 14.60 -12.78
CA ALA A 16 -17.46 13.74 -11.61
C ALA A 16 -18.48 12.58 -11.58
N CYS A 17 -18.69 11.93 -12.73
CA CYS A 17 -19.71 10.88 -12.89
C CYS A 17 -19.32 9.52 -12.29
N GLY A 18 -18.12 9.40 -11.72
CA GLY A 18 -17.66 8.19 -11.04
C GLY A 18 -17.56 6.96 -11.94
N THR A 19 -17.71 5.79 -11.31
CA THR A 19 -17.57 4.47 -11.94
C THR A 19 -18.68 3.51 -11.48
N VAL A 20 -18.88 2.43 -12.23
CA VAL A 20 -19.73 1.28 -11.88
C VAL A 20 -18.90 -0.01 -11.84
N ALA A 21 -19.36 -1.04 -11.12
CA ALA A 21 -18.68 -2.33 -11.16
C ALA A 21 -18.60 -2.87 -12.60
N ALA A 22 -17.44 -3.43 -12.98
CA ALA A 22 -17.32 -4.08 -14.28
C ALA A 22 -18.24 -5.32 -14.32
N SER A 23 -18.93 -5.51 -15.45
CA SER A 23 -19.78 -6.68 -15.63
C SER A 23 -18.96 -7.96 -15.61
N PRO A 24 -19.46 -9.03 -14.98
CA PRO A 24 -18.85 -10.36 -15.05
C PRO A 24 -18.62 -10.80 -16.51
N PRO A 25 -17.58 -11.59 -16.80
CA PRO A 25 -17.35 -12.16 -18.14
C PRO A 25 -18.49 -13.05 -18.63
N THR A 26 -19.31 -13.55 -17.71
CA THR A 26 -20.46 -14.43 -17.94
C THR A 26 -21.72 -13.70 -18.38
N GLY A 27 -21.73 -12.36 -18.34
CA GLY A 27 -22.94 -11.55 -18.48
C GLY A 27 -23.24 -10.75 -17.21
N PRO A 28 -24.40 -10.08 -17.13
CA PRO A 28 -24.82 -9.33 -15.94
C PRO A 28 -24.86 -10.19 -14.68
N SER A 29 -24.67 -9.59 -13.51
CA SER A 29 -24.94 -10.27 -12.24
C SER A 29 -26.41 -10.66 -12.13
N ASP A 30 -26.66 -11.76 -11.42
CA ASP A 30 -28.02 -12.18 -11.03
C ASP A 30 -28.40 -11.64 -9.64
N GLY A 31 -27.43 -11.04 -8.91
CA GLY A 31 -27.62 -10.47 -7.59
C GLY A 31 -27.78 -11.50 -6.47
N GLN A 32 -27.59 -12.79 -6.75
CA GLN A 32 -27.77 -13.89 -5.79
C GLN A 32 -26.57 -14.85 -5.73
N ARG A 33 -26.06 -15.27 -6.90
CA ARG A 33 -25.00 -16.27 -7.06
C ARG A 33 -23.84 -15.72 -7.87
N ILE A 34 -24.13 -14.96 -8.91
CA ILE A 34 -23.15 -14.16 -9.65
C ILE A 34 -23.30 -12.72 -9.19
N LEU A 35 -22.33 -12.26 -8.41
CA LEU A 35 -22.37 -10.98 -7.70
C LEU A 35 -21.32 -10.02 -8.24
N THR A 36 -21.63 -8.74 -8.18
CA THR A 36 -20.66 -7.64 -8.19
C THR A 36 -20.67 -6.94 -6.84
N SER A 37 -19.72 -6.02 -6.62
CA SER A 37 -19.70 -5.19 -5.40
C SER A 37 -21.00 -4.42 -5.17
N ASP A 38 -21.68 -4.03 -6.25
CA ASP A 38 -22.90 -3.24 -6.20
C ASP A 38 -24.12 -4.09 -5.75
N ASP A 39 -23.98 -5.42 -5.76
CA ASP A 39 -25.02 -6.37 -5.33
C ASP A 39 -24.95 -6.72 -3.83
N ILE A 40 -23.77 -6.62 -3.21
CA ILE A 40 -23.51 -7.15 -1.86
C ILE A 40 -24.46 -6.55 -0.81
N THR A 41 -24.78 -5.26 -0.91
CA THR A 41 -25.68 -4.57 0.04
C THR A 41 -27.12 -5.08 0.01
N ARG A 42 -27.48 -5.90 -0.99
CA ARG A 42 -28.83 -6.45 -1.19
C ARG A 42 -28.92 -7.95 -0.87
N LEU A 43 -27.83 -8.57 -0.41
CA LEU A 43 -27.84 -9.98 -0.01
C LEU A 43 -28.73 -10.18 1.23
N GLU A 44 -29.69 -11.09 1.12
CA GLU A 44 -30.58 -11.45 2.24
C GLU A 44 -29.92 -12.46 3.19
N GLU A 45 -29.08 -13.34 2.66
CA GLU A 45 -28.39 -14.40 3.40
C GLU A 45 -26.91 -14.47 2.97
N LEU A 46 -26.03 -14.87 3.91
CA LEU A 46 -24.62 -15.10 3.60
C LEU A 46 -24.47 -16.46 2.92
N PRO A 47 -23.72 -16.56 1.80
CA PRO A 47 -23.43 -17.85 1.20
C PRO A 47 -22.51 -18.67 2.12
N SER A 48 -22.64 -19.98 2.09
CA SER A 48 -21.75 -20.90 2.82
C SER A 48 -20.32 -20.87 2.29
N SER A 49 -20.13 -20.57 1.01
CA SER A 49 -18.83 -20.41 0.35
C SER A 49 -18.88 -19.36 -0.76
N LEU A 50 -17.79 -18.60 -0.89
CA LEU A 50 -17.68 -17.48 -1.83
C LEU A 50 -16.35 -17.55 -2.60
N ALA A 51 -16.42 -17.65 -3.92
CA ALA A 51 -15.28 -17.37 -4.78
C ALA A 51 -15.20 -15.85 -5.03
N VAL A 52 -14.06 -15.21 -4.78
CA VAL A 52 -13.83 -13.80 -5.09
C VAL A 52 -12.86 -13.72 -6.27
N VAL A 53 -13.33 -13.21 -7.41
CA VAL A 53 -12.52 -13.04 -8.62
C VAL A 53 -12.06 -11.59 -8.73
N GLY A 54 -10.77 -11.36 -8.54
CA GLY A 54 -10.17 -10.03 -8.43
C GLY A 54 -9.66 -9.77 -7.00
N GLY A 55 -8.38 -9.53 -6.88
CA GLY A 55 -7.65 -9.22 -5.65
C GLY A 55 -7.20 -7.76 -5.58
N GLY A 56 -8.03 -6.85 -6.09
CA GLY A 56 -7.91 -5.42 -5.83
C GLY A 56 -8.46 -5.05 -4.45
N VAL A 57 -8.49 -3.76 -4.12
CA VAL A 57 -8.98 -3.23 -2.83
C VAL A 57 -10.35 -3.84 -2.46
N ILE A 58 -11.35 -3.65 -3.33
CA ILE A 58 -12.73 -4.13 -3.12
C ILE A 58 -12.79 -5.65 -2.90
N GLY A 59 -12.05 -6.42 -3.70
CA GLY A 59 -12.04 -7.87 -3.61
C GLY A 59 -11.44 -8.35 -2.29
N VAL A 60 -10.34 -7.74 -1.85
CA VAL A 60 -9.69 -8.05 -0.57
C VAL A 60 -10.57 -7.65 0.61
N GLU A 61 -11.19 -6.46 0.58
CA GLU A 61 -12.11 -6.00 1.62
C GLU A 61 -13.26 -6.99 1.81
N TYR A 62 -14.02 -7.29 0.74
CA TYR A 62 -15.12 -8.24 0.85
C TYR A 62 -14.65 -9.65 1.19
N ALA A 63 -13.55 -10.14 0.62
CA ALA A 63 -13.01 -11.44 0.98
C ALA A 63 -12.74 -11.56 2.49
N SER A 64 -12.14 -10.52 3.09
CA SER A 64 -11.89 -10.51 4.53
C SER A 64 -13.17 -10.39 5.35
N ILE A 65 -14.12 -9.54 4.96
CA ILE A 65 -15.42 -9.38 5.64
C ILE A 65 -16.20 -10.69 5.66
N PHE A 66 -16.33 -11.34 4.50
CA PHE A 66 -17.07 -12.62 4.39
C PHE A 66 -16.37 -13.73 5.18
N ALA A 67 -15.05 -13.82 5.09
CA ALA A 67 -14.28 -14.79 5.88
C ALA A 67 -14.42 -14.58 7.39
N THR A 68 -14.33 -13.34 7.88
CA THR A 68 -14.56 -13.02 9.30
C THR A 68 -16.00 -13.34 9.72
N ALA A 69 -16.97 -13.25 8.81
CA ALA A 69 -18.35 -13.66 9.05
C ALA A 69 -18.57 -15.19 8.99
N GLY A 70 -17.51 -15.98 8.76
CA GLY A 70 -17.54 -17.45 8.75
C GLY A 70 -17.80 -18.09 7.38
N VAL A 71 -17.77 -17.32 6.29
CA VAL A 71 -17.89 -17.84 4.92
C VAL A 71 -16.56 -18.42 4.45
N GLN A 72 -16.59 -19.59 3.81
CA GLN A 72 -15.39 -20.15 3.18
C GLN A 72 -15.04 -19.37 1.92
N VAL A 73 -13.94 -18.62 1.93
CA VAL A 73 -13.58 -17.74 0.82
C VAL A 73 -12.40 -18.29 0.01
N THR A 74 -12.54 -18.30 -1.31
CA THR A 74 -11.41 -18.50 -2.23
C THR A 74 -11.20 -17.25 -3.08
N LEU A 75 -10.10 -16.53 -2.87
CA LEU A 75 -9.73 -15.35 -3.66
C LEU A 75 -8.82 -15.75 -4.83
N ILE A 76 -9.24 -15.38 -6.03
CA ILE A 76 -8.57 -15.69 -7.31
C ILE A 76 -8.12 -14.38 -7.95
N ASP A 77 -6.83 -14.25 -8.28
CA ASP A 77 -6.30 -13.11 -9.03
C ASP A 77 -5.24 -13.58 -10.03
N ARG A 78 -5.25 -12.96 -11.22
CA ARG A 78 -4.29 -13.26 -12.30
C ARG A 78 -2.86 -12.82 -11.97
N ARG A 79 -2.70 -11.88 -11.06
CA ARG A 79 -1.40 -11.39 -10.59
C ARG A 79 -0.84 -12.36 -9.56
N GLU A 80 0.48 -12.48 -9.53
CA GLU A 80 1.17 -13.28 -8.52
C GLU A 80 1.16 -12.63 -7.13
N ARG A 81 0.88 -11.32 -7.07
CA ARG A 81 0.85 -10.52 -5.84
C ARG A 81 -0.40 -9.64 -5.81
N LEU A 82 -1.02 -9.59 -4.64
CA LEU A 82 -2.14 -8.70 -4.34
C LEU A 82 -1.65 -7.27 -4.07
N LEU A 83 -2.51 -6.29 -4.34
CA LEU A 83 -2.29 -4.89 -3.93
C LEU A 83 -0.84 -4.42 -4.19
N ASP A 84 -0.39 -4.55 -5.43
CA ASP A 84 1.00 -4.30 -5.86
C ASP A 84 1.51 -2.88 -5.57
N PHE A 85 0.61 -1.92 -5.36
CA PHE A 85 0.91 -0.56 -4.92
C PHE A 85 1.12 -0.41 -3.39
N VAL A 86 0.81 -1.43 -2.60
CA VAL A 86 1.02 -1.46 -1.14
C VAL A 86 2.36 -2.13 -0.84
N ASP A 87 3.06 -1.67 0.19
CA ASP A 87 4.33 -2.27 0.66
C ASP A 87 4.22 -3.79 0.84
N ARG A 88 5.23 -4.53 0.37
CA ARG A 88 5.17 -6.00 0.30
C ARG A 88 5.00 -6.66 1.64
N GLU A 89 5.69 -6.17 2.65
CA GLU A 89 5.64 -6.78 3.98
C GLU A 89 4.24 -6.66 4.59
N ILE A 90 3.54 -5.57 4.27
CA ILE A 90 2.17 -5.33 4.70
C ILE A 90 1.19 -6.27 4.00
N VAL A 91 1.34 -6.48 2.69
CA VAL A 91 0.51 -7.43 1.94
C VAL A 91 0.74 -8.87 2.40
N ASP A 92 2.01 -9.25 2.61
CA ASP A 92 2.37 -10.59 3.07
C ASP A 92 1.77 -10.87 4.47
N GLU A 93 1.80 -9.89 5.37
CA GLU A 93 1.17 -9.95 6.69
C GLU A 93 -0.37 -10.05 6.59
N LEU A 94 -1.01 -9.23 5.75
CA LEU A 94 -2.45 -9.34 5.50
C LEU A 94 -2.84 -10.74 5.02
N MET A 95 -2.14 -11.25 4.01
CA MET A 95 -2.41 -12.58 3.47
C MET A 95 -2.18 -13.68 4.51
N HIS A 96 -1.19 -13.52 5.40
CA HIS A 96 -0.99 -14.44 6.51
C HIS A 96 -2.19 -14.43 7.46
N GLN A 97 -2.66 -13.25 7.85
CA GLN A 97 -3.79 -13.12 8.78
C GLN A 97 -5.11 -13.59 8.17
N MET A 98 -5.39 -13.27 6.90
CA MET A 98 -6.60 -13.73 6.21
C MET A 98 -6.65 -15.26 6.08
N ARG A 99 -5.50 -15.94 5.97
CA ARG A 99 -5.47 -17.42 6.00
C ARG A 99 -5.91 -18.00 7.35
N ASN A 100 -5.77 -17.26 8.45
CA ASN A 100 -6.28 -17.69 9.77
C ASN A 100 -7.81 -17.61 9.85
N PHE A 101 -8.46 -16.93 8.89
CA PHE A 101 -9.91 -16.89 8.70
C PHE A 101 -10.31 -17.73 7.46
N ASP A 102 -9.60 -18.81 7.18
CA ASP A 102 -9.91 -19.77 6.11
C ASP A 102 -9.96 -19.20 4.67
N VAL A 103 -9.34 -18.03 4.43
CA VAL A 103 -9.20 -17.52 3.06
C VAL A 103 -8.15 -18.34 2.30
N THR A 104 -8.57 -18.95 1.19
CA THR A 104 -7.69 -19.59 0.23
C THR A 104 -7.31 -18.63 -0.89
N PHE A 105 -6.02 -18.48 -1.15
CA PHE A 105 -5.51 -17.64 -2.25
C PHE A 105 -5.13 -18.47 -3.47
N ARG A 106 -5.60 -18.06 -4.65
CA ARG A 106 -5.26 -18.59 -5.98
C ARG A 106 -4.72 -17.45 -6.85
N LEU A 107 -3.48 -17.09 -6.58
CA LEU A 107 -2.75 -16.05 -7.30
C LEU A 107 -2.08 -16.64 -8.55
N GLY A 108 -1.86 -15.81 -9.57
CA GLY A 108 -1.33 -16.25 -10.86
C GLY A 108 -2.32 -17.12 -11.66
N GLU A 109 -3.60 -17.06 -11.33
CA GLU A 109 -4.65 -17.87 -11.96
C GLU A 109 -5.78 -16.97 -12.45
N ALA A 110 -6.39 -17.31 -13.58
CA ALA A 110 -7.54 -16.61 -14.12
C ALA A 110 -8.71 -17.58 -14.33
N VAL A 111 -9.92 -17.06 -14.20
CA VAL A 111 -11.15 -17.81 -14.48
C VAL A 111 -11.35 -17.85 -15.99
N ALA A 112 -11.35 -19.05 -16.56
CA ALA A 112 -11.61 -19.30 -17.98
C ALA A 112 -13.10 -19.45 -18.27
N ARG A 113 -13.84 -20.11 -17.37
CA ARG A 113 -15.27 -20.38 -17.53
C ARG A 113 -15.97 -20.40 -16.18
N VAL A 114 -17.26 -20.08 -16.20
CA VAL A 114 -18.14 -20.13 -15.04
C VAL A 114 -19.44 -20.75 -15.51
N GLU A 115 -19.93 -21.72 -14.75
CA GLU A 115 -21.21 -22.38 -14.99
C GLU A 115 -22.03 -22.41 -13.71
N LEU A 116 -23.34 -22.20 -13.84
CA LEU A 116 -24.28 -22.47 -12.75
C LEU A 116 -24.63 -23.96 -12.81
N PHE A 117 -24.48 -24.64 -11.68
CA PHE A 117 -24.89 -26.02 -11.49
C PHE A 117 -26.13 -26.04 -10.60
N GLU A 118 -27.20 -26.67 -11.09
CA GLU A 118 -28.44 -26.86 -10.32
C GLU A 118 -28.66 -28.36 -10.08
N ASP A 119 -28.68 -28.77 -8.81
CA ASP A 119 -29.06 -30.12 -8.40
C ASP A 119 -30.13 -30.05 -7.29
N GLY A 120 -31.38 -30.26 -7.70
CA GLY A 120 -32.55 -30.17 -6.83
C GLY A 120 -32.71 -28.77 -6.23
N ASN A 121 -32.48 -28.64 -4.92
CA ASN A 121 -32.54 -27.35 -4.20
C ASN A 121 -31.17 -26.68 -4.01
N ARG A 122 -30.08 -27.26 -4.55
CA ARG A 122 -28.74 -26.68 -4.44
C ARG A 122 -28.33 -26.09 -5.78
N SER A 123 -28.10 -24.78 -5.78
CA SER A 123 -27.51 -24.06 -6.91
C SER A 123 -26.12 -23.59 -6.50
N GLU A 124 -25.10 -24.03 -7.24
CA GLU A 124 -23.69 -23.72 -7.00
C GLU A 124 -23.06 -23.13 -8.27
N VAL A 125 -21.92 -22.47 -8.11
CA VAL A 125 -21.11 -21.91 -9.17
C VAL A 125 -19.86 -22.76 -9.35
N ASP A 126 -19.66 -23.35 -10.54
CA ASP A 126 -18.43 -24.04 -10.94
C ASP A 126 -17.56 -23.06 -11.75
N LEU A 127 -16.38 -22.75 -11.23
CA LEU A 127 -15.36 -21.93 -11.88
C LEU A 127 -14.23 -22.82 -12.41
N GLU A 128 -14.06 -22.84 -13.73
CA GLU A 128 -12.91 -23.46 -14.38
C GLU A 128 -11.81 -22.40 -14.56
N LEU A 129 -10.63 -22.67 -14.00
CA LEU A 129 -9.45 -21.82 -14.14
C LEU A 129 -8.68 -22.16 -15.43
N GLU A 130 -7.88 -21.23 -15.92
CA GLU A 130 -7.01 -21.44 -17.10
C GLU A 130 -6.03 -22.61 -16.93
N SER A 131 -5.66 -22.95 -15.69
CA SER A 131 -4.86 -24.14 -15.38
C SER A 131 -5.63 -25.47 -15.49
N GLY A 132 -6.94 -25.44 -15.72
CA GLY A 132 -7.83 -26.60 -15.71
C GLY A 132 -8.32 -27.02 -14.32
N LYS A 133 -7.92 -26.31 -13.25
CA LYS A 133 -8.48 -26.53 -11.91
C LYS A 133 -9.94 -26.05 -11.87
N ARG A 134 -10.73 -26.72 -11.04
CA ARG A 134 -12.12 -26.33 -10.76
C ARG A 134 -12.29 -25.88 -9.32
N ILE A 135 -13.07 -24.82 -9.13
CA ILE A 135 -13.45 -24.30 -7.83
C ILE A 135 -14.98 -24.25 -7.83
N VAL A 136 -15.59 -24.91 -6.84
CA VAL A 136 -17.04 -24.87 -6.64
C VAL A 136 -17.33 -24.03 -5.40
N SER A 137 -18.27 -23.11 -5.52
CA SER A 137 -18.71 -22.24 -4.43
C SER A 137 -20.20 -21.94 -4.54
N GLU A 138 -20.87 -21.61 -3.44
CA GLU A 138 -22.28 -21.22 -3.48
C GLU A 138 -22.48 -19.92 -4.26
N ALA A 139 -21.59 -18.94 -4.11
CA ALA A 139 -21.63 -17.71 -4.89
C ALA A 139 -20.24 -17.31 -5.38
N VAL A 140 -20.20 -16.46 -6.41
CA VAL A 140 -19.01 -15.80 -6.92
C VAL A 140 -19.20 -14.28 -6.88
N LEU A 141 -18.20 -13.57 -6.36
CA LEU A 141 -18.08 -12.11 -6.41
C LEU A 141 -17.03 -11.72 -7.45
N PHE A 142 -17.47 -11.05 -8.52
CA PHE A 142 -16.57 -10.41 -9.48
C PHE A 142 -16.20 -9.01 -9.01
N SER A 143 -14.93 -8.83 -8.68
CA SER A 143 -14.29 -7.55 -8.29
C SER A 143 -13.12 -7.21 -9.23
N ILE A 144 -13.31 -7.45 -10.53
CA ILE A 144 -12.30 -7.34 -11.59
C ILE A 144 -12.02 -5.91 -12.07
N GLY A 145 -12.46 -4.91 -11.30
CA GLY A 145 -12.31 -3.49 -11.59
C GLY A 145 -13.64 -2.75 -11.73
N ARG A 146 -13.54 -1.44 -11.94
CA ARG A 146 -14.67 -0.55 -12.14
C ARG A 146 -14.52 0.18 -13.47
N LYS A 147 -15.64 0.44 -14.14
CA LYS A 147 -15.72 1.13 -15.44
C LYS A 147 -16.21 2.57 -15.23
N PRO A 148 -15.54 3.58 -15.81
CA PRO A 148 -16.03 4.96 -15.81
C PRO A 148 -17.41 5.09 -16.46
N VAL A 149 -18.28 5.92 -15.88
CA VAL A 149 -19.64 6.17 -16.41
C VAL A 149 -19.61 7.31 -17.45
N THR A 150 -18.78 7.16 -18.47
CA THR A 150 -18.58 8.20 -19.51
C THR A 150 -19.47 8.01 -20.74
N ASP A 151 -19.93 6.79 -21.00
CA ASP A 151 -20.71 6.43 -22.20
C ASP A 151 -21.98 7.27 -22.37
N SER A 152 -22.66 7.62 -21.26
CA SER A 152 -23.91 8.39 -21.28
C SER A 152 -23.70 9.90 -21.47
N LEU A 153 -22.47 10.40 -21.39
CA LEU A 153 -22.16 11.84 -21.42
C LEU A 153 -22.01 12.39 -22.84
N ASN A 154 -21.84 11.53 -23.84
CA ASN A 154 -21.58 11.92 -25.23
C ASN A 154 -20.41 12.94 -25.36
N LEU A 155 -19.30 12.63 -24.69
CA LEU A 155 -18.12 13.50 -24.55
C LEU A 155 -17.56 14.02 -25.89
N GLY A 156 -17.71 13.24 -26.97
CA GLY A 156 -17.27 13.62 -28.30
C GLY A 156 -17.92 14.91 -28.82
N ASN A 157 -19.15 15.23 -28.40
CA ASN A 157 -19.80 16.51 -28.77
C ASN A 157 -19.10 17.73 -28.14
N ALA A 158 -18.41 17.54 -27.02
CA ALA A 158 -17.61 18.56 -26.36
C ALA A 158 -16.13 18.51 -26.74
N GLY A 159 -15.71 17.52 -27.54
CA GLY A 159 -14.30 17.28 -27.90
C GLY A 159 -13.45 16.68 -26.78
N VAL A 160 -14.07 16.19 -25.71
CA VAL A 160 -13.34 15.59 -24.57
C VAL A 160 -12.92 14.16 -24.95
N GLU A 161 -11.64 13.87 -24.79
CA GLU A 161 -11.05 12.58 -25.11
C GLU A 161 -11.08 11.63 -23.90
N THR A 162 -11.13 10.31 -24.18
CA THR A 162 -11.00 9.26 -23.17
C THR A 162 -9.83 8.34 -23.50
N ASP A 163 -9.26 7.72 -22.46
CA ASP A 163 -8.26 6.67 -22.62
C ASP A 163 -8.89 5.34 -23.11
N ALA A 164 -8.05 4.33 -23.37
CA ALA A 164 -8.50 3.02 -23.83
C ALA A 164 -9.44 2.28 -22.84
N LYS A 165 -9.52 2.74 -21.58
CA LYS A 165 -10.42 2.21 -20.54
C LYS A 165 -11.64 3.12 -20.31
N GLY A 166 -11.82 4.16 -21.12
CA GLY A 166 -12.93 5.12 -21.02
C GLY A 166 -12.77 6.18 -19.92
N ARG A 167 -11.58 6.28 -19.30
CA ARG A 167 -11.26 7.31 -18.29
C ARG A 167 -10.98 8.64 -18.97
N ILE A 168 -11.17 9.75 -18.28
CA ILE A 168 -10.89 11.09 -18.79
C ILE A 168 -9.49 11.50 -18.32
N PRO A 169 -8.47 11.59 -19.21
CA PRO A 169 -7.17 12.10 -18.84
C PRO A 169 -7.26 13.57 -18.44
N VAL A 170 -6.52 13.94 -17.41
CA VAL A 170 -6.45 15.32 -16.91
C VAL A 170 -5.01 15.73 -16.63
N ASP A 171 -4.76 17.02 -16.63
CA ASP A 171 -3.50 17.60 -16.17
C ASP A 171 -3.43 17.76 -14.64
N ASP A 172 -2.34 18.36 -14.15
CA ASP A 172 -2.13 18.66 -12.72
C ASP A 172 -3.18 19.60 -12.10
N SER A 173 -3.96 20.30 -12.91
CA SER A 173 -5.07 21.16 -12.49
C SER A 173 -6.43 20.48 -12.61
N PHE A 174 -6.45 19.17 -12.90
CA PHE A 174 -7.65 18.38 -13.18
C PHE A 174 -8.41 18.85 -14.43
N GLN A 175 -7.76 19.57 -15.33
CA GLN A 175 -8.34 20.03 -16.58
C GLN A 175 -8.18 18.97 -17.66
N THR A 176 -9.23 18.77 -18.46
CA THR A 176 -9.21 17.87 -19.62
C THR A 176 -8.45 18.50 -20.80
N ASN A 177 -8.39 17.80 -21.93
CA ASN A 177 -7.87 18.35 -23.19
C ASN A 177 -8.66 19.57 -23.71
N VAL A 178 -9.86 19.83 -23.17
CA VAL A 178 -10.72 20.96 -23.57
C VAL A 178 -10.70 22.03 -22.48
N ALA A 179 -10.36 23.26 -22.89
CA ALA A 179 -10.32 24.41 -21.97
C ALA A 179 -11.69 24.66 -21.33
N GLY A 180 -11.70 24.84 -20.00
CA GLY A 180 -12.93 25.05 -19.23
C GLY A 180 -13.67 23.76 -18.82
N ILE A 181 -13.23 22.59 -19.28
CA ILE A 181 -13.78 21.30 -18.85
C ILE A 181 -12.75 20.57 -18.00
N TYR A 182 -13.18 20.17 -16.80
CA TYR A 182 -12.39 19.51 -15.77
C TYR A 182 -12.99 18.13 -15.48
N ALA A 183 -12.21 17.24 -14.88
CA ALA A 183 -12.70 15.96 -14.39
C ALA A 183 -12.01 15.55 -13.10
N ALA A 184 -12.74 14.91 -12.18
CA ALA A 184 -12.21 14.49 -10.89
C ALA A 184 -12.87 13.19 -10.39
N GLY A 185 -12.17 12.51 -9.49
CA GLY A 185 -12.58 11.25 -8.90
C GLY A 185 -12.40 10.05 -9.81
N ASP A 186 -13.12 8.96 -9.55
CA ASP A 186 -12.86 7.67 -10.20
C ASP A 186 -12.89 7.70 -11.74
N VAL A 187 -13.57 8.67 -12.34
CA VAL A 187 -13.63 8.87 -13.80
C VAL A 187 -12.26 9.19 -14.42
N ILE A 188 -11.32 9.75 -13.64
CA ILE A 188 -9.95 10.04 -14.10
C ILE A 188 -8.97 8.89 -13.79
N GLY A 189 -9.39 7.89 -13.00
CA GLY A 189 -8.61 6.71 -12.67
C GLY A 189 -8.03 6.70 -11.25
N PHE A 190 -6.92 6.00 -11.07
CA PHE A 190 -6.29 5.80 -9.77
C PHE A 190 -5.60 7.11 -9.31
N PRO A 191 -5.66 7.45 -8.01
CA PRO A 191 -6.32 6.73 -6.92
C PRO A 191 -7.84 6.99 -6.85
N ALA A 192 -8.62 5.92 -6.99
CA ALA A 192 -10.10 5.95 -6.97
C ALA A 192 -10.61 5.67 -5.54
N LEU A 193 -10.50 6.68 -4.67
CA LEU A 193 -10.90 6.62 -3.25
C LEU A 193 -11.77 7.82 -2.92
N ALA A 194 -12.83 7.66 -2.13
CA ALA A 194 -13.80 8.73 -1.88
C ALA A 194 -13.18 10.04 -1.34
N ALA A 195 -12.29 9.95 -0.34
CA ALA A 195 -11.62 11.11 0.23
C ALA A 195 -10.71 11.80 -0.80
N THR A 196 -9.94 11.02 -1.55
CA THR A 196 -9.07 11.52 -2.61
C THR A 196 -9.88 12.15 -3.74
N SER A 197 -10.94 11.51 -4.21
CA SER A 197 -11.88 12.02 -5.21
C SER A 197 -12.54 13.34 -4.78
N SER A 198 -12.90 13.46 -3.50
CA SER A 198 -13.45 14.70 -2.94
C SER A 198 -12.42 15.84 -2.98
N GLU A 199 -11.17 15.53 -2.63
CA GLU A 199 -10.08 16.50 -2.64
C GLU A 199 -9.66 16.90 -4.06
N GLN A 200 -9.62 15.96 -5.00
CA GLN A 200 -9.44 16.24 -6.43
C GLN A 200 -10.53 17.19 -6.95
N GLY A 201 -11.79 16.96 -6.58
CA GLY A 201 -12.90 17.85 -6.93
C GLY A 201 -12.76 19.24 -6.34
N ARG A 202 -12.31 19.34 -5.07
CA ARG A 202 -11.99 20.64 -4.42
C ARG A 202 -10.89 21.37 -5.18
N ILE A 203 -9.78 20.69 -5.48
CA ILE A 203 -8.65 21.29 -6.21
C ILE A 203 -9.10 21.73 -7.61
N ALA A 204 -9.82 20.89 -8.35
CA ALA A 204 -10.37 21.22 -9.65
C ALA A 204 -11.24 22.49 -9.57
N ALA A 205 -12.14 22.58 -8.59
CA ALA A 205 -12.97 23.75 -8.37
C ALA A 205 -12.14 25.00 -8.03
N CYS A 206 -11.14 24.89 -7.14
CA CYS A 206 -10.24 26.01 -6.85
C CYS A 206 -9.52 26.50 -8.11
N ARG A 207 -9.00 25.59 -8.95
CA ARG A 207 -8.34 25.93 -10.22
C ARG A 207 -9.31 26.55 -11.23
N MET A 208 -10.54 26.04 -11.33
CA MET A 208 -11.60 26.58 -12.20
C MET A 208 -11.90 28.05 -11.92
N PHE A 209 -11.80 28.47 -10.67
CA PHE A 209 -12.11 29.81 -10.17
C PHE A 209 -10.86 30.60 -9.75
N GLU A 210 -9.66 30.17 -10.17
CA GLU A 210 -8.40 30.88 -9.93
C GLU A 210 -8.11 31.14 -8.43
N HIS A 211 -8.53 30.23 -7.57
CA HIS A 211 -8.18 30.22 -6.15
C HIS A 211 -6.86 29.48 -5.94
N ASP A 212 -6.04 30.01 -5.02
CA ASP A 212 -4.80 29.36 -4.60
C ASP A 212 -5.07 27.99 -3.96
N VAL A 213 -4.21 27.03 -4.30
CA VAL A 213 -4.24 25.65 -3.82
C VAL A 213 -2.89 25.36 -3.19
N SER A 214 -2.88 24.66 -2.05
CA SER A 214 -1.64 24.43 -1.30
C SER A 214 -0.86 23.25 -1.87
N ASP A 215 0.46 23.23 -1.67
CA ASP A 215 1.30 22.12 -2.13
C ASP A 215 1.16 20.85 -1.26
N PHE A 216 0.54 20.94 -0.07
CA PHE A 216 0.27 19.78 0.80
C PHE A 216 -0.73 18.80 0.18
N ASP A 217 -1.46 19.25 -0.83
CA ASP A 217 -2.63 18.59 -1.41
C ASP A 217 -2.26 17.32 -2.23
N ARG A 218 -0.99 16.88 -2.22
CA ARG A 218 -0.51 15.69 -2.96
C ARG A 218 -0.12 14.50 -2.09
N VAL A 219 -0.21 14.60 -0.77
CA VAL A 219 0.11 13.51 0.16
C VAL A 219 -1.19 12.79 0.54
N TYR A 220 -1.66 11.89 -0.33
CA TYR A 220 -2.90 11.15 -0.12
C TYR A 220 -2.68 9.88 0.71
N PRO A 221 -3.48 9.65 1.77
CA PRO A 221 -3.50 8.38 2.46
C PRO A 221 -4.36 7.38 1.66
N TYR A 222 -3.94 6.12 1.69
CA TYR A 222 -4.68 5.00 1.11
C TYR A 222 -5.20 4.15 2.26
N GLY A 223 -6.51 4.14 2.47
CA GLY A 223 -7.17 3.23 3.41
C GLY A 223 -7.74 2.02 2.67
N ILE A 224 -7.44 0.83 3.18
CA ILE A 224 -8.02 -0.44 2.71
C ILE A 224 -8.66 -1.11 3.92
N TYR A 225 -9.98 -1.19 3.92
CA TYR A 225 -10.79 -1.63 5.04
C TYR A 225 -10.97 -3.15 5.05
N ALA A 226 -9.85 -3.86 4.84
CA ALA A 226 -9.78 -5.30 5.06
C ALA A 226 -9.81 -5.61 6.56
N ILE A 227 -9.81 -6.89 6.91
CA ILE A 227 -9.70 -7.36 8.30
C ILE A 227 -8.42 -8.21 8.42
N PRO A 228 -7.36 -7.69 9.05
CA PRO A 228 -7.22 -6.33 9.60
C PRO A 228 -7.14 -5.23 8.52
N GLU A 229 -7.42 -3.99 8.91
CA GLU A 229 -7.32 -2.84 8.00
C GLU A 229 -5.86 -2.50 7.68
N ILE A 230 -5.63 -1.91 6.51
CA ILE A 230 -4.34 -1.40 6.06
C ILE A 230 -4.47 0.09 5.79
N SER A 231 -3.41 0.83 6.08
CA SER A 231 -3.27 2.18 5.59
C SER A 231 -1.83 2.51 5.22
N MET A 232 -1.65 3.32 4.18
CA MET A 232 -0.33 3.78 3.77
C MET A 232 -0.32 5.22 3.29
N CYS A 233 0.86 5.83 3.33
CA CYS A 233 1.11 7.16 2.80
C CYS A 233 2.59 7.31 2.42
N GLY A 234 2.87 7.95 1.29
CA GLY A 234 4.22 8.07 0.74
C GLY A 234 4.70 6.81 0.01
N GLU A 235 6.01 6.70 -0.17
CA GLU A 235 6.64 5.68 -1.02
C GLU A 235 6.74 4.31 -0.32
N THR A 236 6.67 3.22 -1.09
CA THR A 236 6.98 1.87 -0.61
C THR A 236 8.48 1.57 -0.68
N GLU A 237 8.92 0.50 -0.01
CA GLU A 237 10.28 0.00 -0.16
C GLU A 237 10.65 -0.34 -1.61
N GLU A 238 9.71 -0.91 -2.36
CA GLU A 238 9.95 -1.33 -3.75
C GLU A 238 10.19 -0.12 -4.65
N GLN A 239 9.39 0.94 -4.50
CA GLN A 239 9.54 2.19 -5.24
C GLN A 239 10.90 2.82 -4.95
N LEU A 240 11.26 2.99 -3.67
CA LEU A 240 12.53 3.57 -3.27
C LEU A 240 13.74 2.74 -3.72
N THR A 241 13.63 1.42 -3.68
CA THR A 241 14.66 0.50 -4.19
C THR A 241 14.83 0.65 -5.70
N GLN A 242 13.72 0.67 -6.45
CA GLN A 242 13.72 0.87 -7.90
C GLN A 242 14.36 2.21 -8.29
N ASP A 243 14.05 3.26 -7.54
CA ASP A 243 14.54 4.62 -7.76
C ASP A 243 15.94 4.87 -7.17
N ARG A 244 16.52 3.85 -6.52
CA ARG A 244 17.85 3.89 -5.89
C ARG A 244 17.98 4.98 -4.82
N VAL A 245 16.90 5.26 -4.11
CA VAL A 245 16.88 6.21 -2.99
C VAL A 245 17.45 5.51 -1.75
N PRO A 246 18.44 6.09 -1.04
CA PRO A 246 18.98 5.47 0.15
C PRO A 246 18.03 5.63 1.35
N TYR A 247 17.44 4.53 1.79
CA TYR A 247 16.50 4.53 2.92
C TYR A 247 16.88 3.54 4.04
N GLU A 248 16.30 3.74 5.21
CA GLU A 248 16.34 2.82 6.35
C GLU A 248 14.93 2.66 6.94
N ILE A 249 14.66 1.49 7.50
CA ILE A 249 13.32 1.12 7.95
C ILE A 249 13.26 1.08 9.47
N GLY A 250 12.17 1.62 10.02
CA GLY A 250 11.75 1.42 11.40
C GLY A 250 10.47 0.60 11.44
N VAL A 251 10.46 -0.45 12.26
CA VAL A 251 9.25 -1.28 12.47
C VAL A 251 8.89 -1.31 13.95
N ALA A 252 7.59 -1.25 14.22
CA ALA A 252 6.98 -1.53 15.52
C ALA A 252 5.80 -2.49 15.35
N ARG A 253 5.61 -3.39 16.30
CA ARG A 253 4.51 -4.37 16.28
C ARG A 253 3.60 -4.16 17.47
N TYR A 254 2.29 -4.36 17.29
CA TYR A 254 1.29 -4.12 18.34
C TYR A 254 1.53 -5.01 19.55
N ARG A 255 1.99 -6.26 19.34
CA ARG A 255 2.40 -7.19 20.41
C ARG A 255 3.49 -6.65 21.35
N GLU A 256 4.27 -5.66 20.91
CA GLU A 256 5.34 -5.04 21.70
C GLU A 256 4.83 -3.84 22.52
N THR A 257 3.55 -3.45 22.33
CA THR A 257 2.95 -2.28 22.98
C THR A 257 1.94 -2.68 24.05
N ALA A 258 1.83 -1.88 25.11
CA ALA A 258 0.80 -2.10 26.13
C ALA A 258 -0.62 -1.96 25.54
N ARG A 259 -0.83 -1.03 24.59
CA ARG A 259 -2.16 -0.83 23.99
C ARG A 259 -2.58 -2.01 23.10
N GLY A 260 -1.67 -2.57 22.29
CA GLY A 260 -1.95 -3.76 21.49
C GLY A 260 -2.35 -4.95 22.37
N GLN A 261 -1.59 -5.20 23.44
CA GLN A 261 -1.91 -6.24 24.43
C GLN A 261 -3.28 -6.03 25.10
N ILE A 262 -3.62 -4.78 25.48
CA ILE A 262 -4.94 -4.45 26.06
C ILE A 262 -6.08 -4.72 25.07
N MET A 263 -5.87 -4.45 23.79
CA MET A 263 -6.86 -4.66 22.74
C MET A 263 -6.96 -6.11 22.28
N GLY A 264 -5.96 -6.94 22.61
CA GLY A 264 -5.85 -8.31 22.10
C GLY A 264 -5.48 -8.37 20.62
N ASP A 265 -4.92 -7.28 20.06
CA ASP A 265 -4.38 -7.25 18.71
C ASP A 265 -2.84 -7.36 18.81
N ASP A 266 -2.33 -8.55 18.51
CA ASP A 266 -0.90 -8.87 18.53
C ASP A 266 -0.29 -8.97 17.11
N THR A 267 -1.12 -8.84 16.08
CA THR A 267 -0.73 -9.01 14.67
C THR A 267 -0.48 -7.69 13.95
N GLY A 268 -0.97 -6.56 14.49
CA GLY A 268 -0.74 -5.24 13.92
C GLY A 268 0.73 -4.81 13.84
N MET A 269 1.04 -3.99 12.85
CA MET A 269 2.38 -3.51 12.54
C MET A 269 2.35 -2.09 11.96
N LEU A 270 3.31 -1.27 12.37
CA LEU A 270 3.64 0.00 11.73
C LEU A 270 5.08 -0.05 11.20
N LYS A 271 5.23 0.34 9.94
CA LYS A 271 6.49 0.44 9.22
C LYS A 271 6.69 1.88 8.75
N MET A 272 7.87 2.41 9.00
CA MET A 272 8.28 3.75 8.61
C MET A 272 9.56 3.68 7.80
N ILE A 273 9.63 4.44 6.73
CA ILE A 273 10.77 4.46 5.83
C ILE A 273 11.39 5.85 5.85
N PHE A 274 12.65 5.95 6.26
CA PHE A 274 13.36 7.22 6.41
C PHE A 274 14.52 7.31 5.43
N HIS A 275 14.74 8.48 4.85
CA HIS A 275 15.95 8.73 4.07
C HIS A 275 17.19 8.64 4.97
N ARG A 276 18.24 7.92 4.57
CA ARG A 276 19.40 7.66 5.44
C ARG A 276 20.16 8.91 5.85
N GLU A 277 20.31 9.85 4.92
CA GLU A 277 21.10 11.07 5.14
C GLU A 277 20.26 12.20 5.75
N THR A 278 19.19 12.62 5.07
CA THR A 278 18.32 13.72 5.50
C THR A 278 17.39 13.38 6.66
N ARG A 279 17.20 12.08 6.96
CA ARG A 279 16.27 11.56 7.98
C ARG A 279 14.79 11.91 7.76
N LYS A 280 14.43 12.45 6.60
CA LYS A 280 13.04 12.72 6.21
C LYS A 280 12.23 11.42 6.16
N LEU A 281 10.96 11.49 6.54
CA LEU A 281 10.03 10.38 6.39
C LEU A 281 9.62 10.31 4.91
N LEU A 282 9.87 9.17 4.28
CA LEU A 282 9.58 8.92 2.86
C LEU A 282 8.28 8.13 2.68
N GLY A 283 7.95 7.28 3.65
CA GLY A 283 6.74 6.47 3.62
C GLY A 283 6.38 5.94 5.00
N VAL A 284 5.08 5.77 5.23
CA VAL A 284 4.51 5.13 6.41
C VAL A 284 3.48 4.12 5.94
N HIS A 285 3.53 2.92 6.51
CA HIS A 285 2.66 1.81 6.16
C HIS A 285 2.21 1.11 7.44
N CYS A 286 0.92 0.82 7.55
CA CYS A 286 0.33 0.28 8.76
C CYS A 286 -0.69 -0.81 8.41
N ILE A 287 -0.71 -1.85 9.22
CA ILE A 287 -1.72 -2.91 9.21
C ILE A 287 -2.12 -3.22 10.64
N GLY A 288 -3.39 -3.52 10.88
CA GLY A 288 -3.92 -3.81 12.20
C GLY A 288 -5.04 -2.86 12.60
N THR A 289 -5.58 -3.04 13.80
CA THR A 289 -6.69 -2.23 14.28
C THR A 289 -6.32 -0.73 14.27
N HIS A 290 -7.19 0.11 13.72
CA HIS A 290 -7.00 1.56 13.59
C HIS A 290 -5.80 2.01 12.73
N ALA A 291 -5.25 1.16 11.84
CA ALA A 291 -4.25 1.57 10.86
C ALA A 291 -4.67 2.83 10.04
N THR A 292 -5.93 2.91 9.64
CA THR A 292 -6.50 4.03 8.87
C THR A 292 -6.56 5.34 9.66
N GLU A 293 -6.71 5.26 10.98
CA GLU A 293 -6.65 6.44 11.87
C GLU A 293 -5.20 6.82 12.19
N LEU A 294 -4.34 5.83 12.44
CA LEU A 294 -2.93 6.06 12.80
C LEU A 294 -2.14 6.69 11.67
N ILE A 295 -2.50 6.42 10.41
CA ILE A 295 -1.73 6.88 9.24
C ILE A 295 -1.57 8.39 9.19
N HIS A 296 -2.55 9.13 9.70
CA HIS A 296 -2.63 10.58 9.59
C HIS A 296 -1.48 11.29 10.33
N ILE A 297 -0.91 10.65 11.36
CA ILE A 297 0.28 11.17 12.05
C ILE A 297 1.48 11.18 11.08
N GLY A 298 1.74 10.06 10.41
CA GLY A 298 2.81 9.97 9.41
C GLY A 298 2.53 10.84 8.19
N GLN A 299 1.28 10.90 7.73
CA GLN A 299 0.84 11.79 6.64
C GLN A 299 1.19 13.26 6.95
N ALA A 300 0.84 13.75 8.14
CA ALA A 300 1.12 15.13 8.54
C ALA A 300 2.63 15.42 8.59
N VAL A 301 3.42 14.46 9.05
CA VAL A 301 4.88 14.61 9.09
C VAL A 301 5.49 14.61 7.69
N ILE A 302 5.02 13.76 6.77
CA ILE A 302 5.45 13.80 5.36
C ILE A 302 5.08 15.13 4.72
N ALA A 303 3.83 15.57 4.89
CA ALA A 303 3.31 16.81 4.32
C ALA A 303 4.15 18.03 4.77
N LEU A 304 4.56 18.06 6.04
CA LEU A 304 5.37 19.14 6.62
C LEU A 304 6.89 18.94 6.46
N ASP A 305 7.32 18.06 5.54
CA ASP A 305 8.73 17.78 5.24
C ASP A 305 9.55 17.34 6.49
N GLY A 306 8.88 16.69 7.42
CA GLY A 306 9.44 16.20 8.68
C GLY A 306 10.04 14.80 8.57
N GLY A 307 10.45 14.23 9.70
CA GLY A 307 11.15 12.97 9.69
C GLY A 307 11.47 12.40 11.08
N LEU A 308 12.52 11.60 11.13
CA LEU A 308 12.91 10.80 12.30
C LEU A 308 12.99 11.62 13.60
N ASP A 309 13.55 12.83 13.52
CA ASP A 309 13.78 13.67 14.69
C ASP A 309 12.46 14.11 15.35
N TYR A 310 11.36 14.30 14.59
CA TYR A 310 10.04 14.56 15.18
C TYR A 310 9.63 13.40 16.09
N PHE A 311 9.66 12.17 15.58
CA PHE A 311 9.22 11.00 16.34
C PHE A 311 10.13 10.69 17.52
N LEU A 312 11.44 10.92 17.40
CA LEU A 312 12.38 10.74 18.52
C LEU A 312 12.20 11.75 19.65
N ASN A 313 11.73 12.96 19.37
CA ASN A 313 11.62 14.03 20.37
C ASN A 313 10.19 14.28 20.86
N ALA A 314 9.17 14.03 20.04
CA ALA A 314 7.78 14.20 20.41
C ALA A 314 7.36 13.25 21.55
N VAL A 315 6.51 13.74 22.44
CA VAL A 315 5.91 12.95 23.52
C VAL A 315 4.55 12.46 23.04
N PHE A 316 4.36 11.15 23.07
CA PHE A 316 3.08 10.50 22.80
C PHE A 316 2.43 10.12 24.13
N ASN A 317 1.10 10.21 24.20
CA ASN A 317 0.35 9.72 25.36
C ASN A 317 0.58 8.22 25.56
N TYR A 318 0.38 7.72 26.77
CA TYR A 318 0.54 6.29 27.09
C TYR A 318 -0.57 5.81 28.04
N PRO A 319 -1.19 4.63 27.79
CA PRO A 319 -1.01 3.75 26.64
C PRO A 319 -1.83 4.21 25.42
N THR A 320 -1.23 4.20 24.22
CA THR A 320 -1.91 4.49 22.95
C THR A 320 -1.31 3.68 21.81
N LEU A 321 -2.08 3.38 20.76
CA LEU A 321 -1.53 2.73 19.56
C LEU A 321 -0.51 3.63 18.86
N ALA A 322 -0.66 4.96 18.93
CA ALA A 322 0.29 5.90 18.33
C ALA A 322 1.72 5.77 18.88
N GLU A 323 1.94 5.09 20.02
CA GLU A 323 3.27 4.74 20.53
C GLU A 323 4.10 3.92 19.52
N VAL A 324 3.46 3.18 18.61
CA VAL A 324 4.15 2.42 17.56
C VAL A 324 5.05 3.31 16.69
N TYR A 325 4.69 4.59 16.49
CA TYR A 325 5.56 5.55 15.81
C TYR A 325 6.86 5.80 16.57
N LYS A 326 6.79 5.88 17.89
CA LYS A 326 7.96 6.09 18.76
C LYS A 326 8.90 4.89 18.71
N ILE A 327 8.33 3.69 18.80
CA ILE A 327 9.07 2.42 18.76
C ILE A 327 9.72 2.23 17.39
N ALA A 328 8.98 2.46 16.30
CA ALA A 328 9.50 2.36 14.94
C ALA A 328 10.62 3.38 14.69
N ALA A 329 10.48 4.62 15.19
CA ALA A 329 11.54 5.63 15.12
C ALA A 329 12.80 5.20 15.89
N HIS A 330 12.68 4.66 17.11
CA HIS A 330 13.83 4.13 17.84
C HIS A 330 14.48 2.94 17.12
N ASN A 331 13.67 2.07 16.51
CA ASN A 331 14.13 0.95 15.69
C ASN A 331 14.99 1.45 14.50
N ALA A 332 14.50 2.41 13.72
CA ALA A 332 15.23 3.03 12.62
C ALA A 332 16.51 3.75 13.09
N ALA A 333 16.41 4.57 14.14
CA ALA A 333 17.54 5.32 14.67
C ALA A 333 18.69 4.42 15.12
N ASN A 334 18.38 3.27 15.72
CA ASN A 334 19.38 2.28 16.09
C ASN A 334 20.07 1.72 14.86
N ARG A 335 19.34 1.37 13.79
CA ARG A 335 19.93 0.85 12.54
C ARG A 335 20.84 1.87 11.85
N LEU A 336 20.42 3.14 11.80
CA LEU A 336 21.23 4.24 11.25
C LEU A 336 22.55 4.44 12.01
N ARG A 337 22.58 4.23 13.34
CA ARG A 337 23.81 4.35 14.15
C ARG A 337 24.83 3.23 13.88
N HIS A 338 24.40 2.06 13.40
CA HIS A 338 25.29 0.93 13.14
C HIS A 338 26.01 1.02 11.79
N VAL A 339 25.73 2.06 11.00
CA VAL A 339 26.45 2.39 9.77
C VAL A 339 27.75 3.10 10.16
N ARG A 340 28.81 2.33 10.45
CA ARG A 340 30.16 2.90 10.45
C ARG A 340 30.40 3.53 9.07
N PRO A 341 30.96 4.75 8.97
CA PRO A 341 31.41 5.24 7.68
C PRO A 341 32.38 4.21 7.08
N PRO A 342 32.37 3.99 5.75
CA PRO A 342 33.41 3.18 5.13
C PRO A 342 34.75 3.70 5.63
N ARG A 343 35.61 2.78 6.11
CA ARG A 343 36.97 3.15 6.53
C ARG A 343 37.53 4.08 5.47
N SER A 344 37.81 5.33 5.84
CA SER A 344 38.53 6.23 4.94
C SER A 344 39.78 5.49 4.50
N THR A 345 39.91 5.22 3.20
CA THR A 345 41.20 4.87 2.61
C THR A 345 42.05 6.12 2.65
N GLY A 346 42.45 6.52 3.87
CA GLY A 346 43.58 7.42 4.06
C GLY A 346 44.80 6.74 3.45
N PRO A 347 45.77 7.50 2.94
CA PRO A 347 46.97 6.92 2.35
C PRO A 347 47.60 5.99 3.37
N LYS A 348 47.87 4.74 2.95
CA LYS A 348 48.63 3.79 3.77
C LYS A 348 49.89 4.52 4.26
N PRO A 349 50.14 4.62 5.58
CA PRO A 349 51.42 5.10 6.04
C PRO A 349 52.48 4.09 5.59
N GLY A 350 53.45 4.55 4.80
CA GLY A 350 54.76 3.93 4.57
C GLY A 350 54.74 2.47 4.11
N GLY A 351 55.16 2.22 2.87
CA GLY A 351 55.19 0.90 2.25
C GLY A 351 55.75 -0.23 3.12
N ASP A 352 55.07 -1.37 3.06
CA ASP A 352 55.67 -2.64 3.42
C ASP A 352 56.93 -2.84 2.56
N PRO A 353 58.08 -3.19 3.17
CA PRO A 353 59.32 -3.32 2.41
C PRO A 353 59.19 -4.44 1.40
N VAL A 354 59.53 -4.13 0.16
CA VAL A 354 59.72 -5.12 -0.91
C VAL A 354 60.77 -6.12 -0.40
N LEU A 355 60.39 -7.39 -0.30
CA LEU A 355 61.33 -8.50 -0.11
C LEU A 355 62.14 -8.67 -1.40
N THR A 356 63.17 -7.85 -1.58
CA THR A 356 64.28 -8.14 -2.49
C THR A 356 65.31 -8.94 -1.72
N ALA A 357 65.56 -10.17 -2.18
CA ALA A 357 66.61 -11.03 -1.66
C ALA A 357 67.97 -10.41 -2.00
N GLU A 358 68.67 -9.93 -0.98
CA GLU A 358 70.11 -9.63 -1.05
C GLU A 358 70.87 -10.57 -0.13
N VAL A 359 71.96 -11.09 -0.68
CA VAL A 359 72.89 -12.10 -0.15
C VAL A 359 73.67 -11.49 1.03
N PRO A 360 73.94 -12.24 2.12
CA PRO A 360 74.41 -11.66 3.37
C PRO A 360 75.89 -11.30 3.28
N ASP A 361 76.22 -10.06 3.65
CA ASP A 361 77.58 -9.69 4.04
C ASP A 361 77.68 -9.68 5.57
N ASN A 362 78.69 -10.38 6.04
CA ASN A 362 78.88 -10.88 7.38
C ASN A 362 79.94 -10.01 8.06
N ASP A 363 79.55 -9.08 8.94
CA ASP A 363 80.44 -8.45 9.93
C ASP A 363 79.67 -7.46 10.85
N ASP A 364 79.28 -7.90 12.06
CA ASP A 364 79.49 -7.17 13.34
C ASP A 364 78.91 -8.01 14.51
N PRO A 365 79.73 -8.45 15.47
CA PRO A 365 79.26 -9.14 16.66
C PRO A 365 78.89 -8.13 17.73
N ARG A 366 77.68 -8.22 18.32
CA ARG A 366 77.44 -7.92 19.76
C ARG A 366 75.99 -8.21 20.21
N PRO A 367 75.78 -8.50 21.51
CA PRO A 367 74.65 -9.28 21.99
C PRO A 367 73.44 -8.44 22.44
N LEU A 368 72.25 -9.04 22.33
CA LEU A 368 71.01 -8.60 22.98
C LEU A 368 71.10 -8.73 24.51
N PRO A 369 70.55 -7.78 25.30
CA PRO A 369 70.18 -8.05 26.67
C PRO A 369 68.69 -8.39 26.82
N ALA A 370 68.46 -9.34 27.73
CA ALA A 370 67.17 -9.87 28.12
C ALA A 370 66.49 -9.04 29.22
N THR A 371 65.15 -9.18 29.24
CA THR A 371 64.21 -9.18 30.37
C THR A 371 64.05 -7.95 31.28
N ARG A 372 62.78 -7.54 31.48
CA ARG A 372 62.06 -7.71 32.77
C ARG A 372 60.56 -7.39 32.69
N LEU A 373 59.79 -8.27 33.34
CA LEU A 373 58.38 -8.11 33.73
C LEU A 373 58.18 -6.97 34.75
N SER A 374 57.00 -6.36 34.74
CA SER A 374 56.10 -6.38 35.93
C SER A 374 54.72 -5.80 35.62
N GLU A 375 53.72 -6.48 36.18
CA GLU A 375 52.29 -6.16 36.21
C GLU A 375 52.01 -4.89 37.03
N ARG A 376 50.85 -4.25 36.78
CA ARG A 376 49.93 -3.84 37.84
C ARG A 376 48.51 -3.62 37.31
N ILE A 377 47.61 -4.41 37.88
CA ILE A 377 46.17 -4.25 37.92
C ILE A 377 45.85 -3.10 38.87
N GLU A 378 44.86 -2.26 38.55
CA GLU A 378 43.95 -1.69 39.55
C GLU A 378 42.65 -1.20 38.90
N THR A 379 41.56 -1.84 39.32
CA THR A 379 40.15 -1.50 39.17
C THR A 379 39.70 -0.54 40.27
N THR A 380 38.89 0.47 39.95
CA THR A 380 37.69 0.97 40.68
C THR A 380 37.34 2.38 40.14
N GLY A 381 36.07 2.79 40.02
CA GLY A 381 34.81 2.16 40.38
C GLY A 381 33.63 2.94 39.80
#